data_AF-A0A812Q969-F1
#
_entry.id   AF-A0A812Q969-F1
#
_cell.length_a   1.000
_cell.length_b   1.000
_cell.length_c   1.000
_cell.angle_alpha   90.00
_cell.angle_beta   90.00
_cell.angle_gamma   90.00
#
_symmetry.space_group_name_H-M   'P 1'
#
loop_
_entity.id
_entity.type
_entity.pdbx_description
1 polymer ?
#
loop_
_entity_poly.entity_id
_entity_poly.type
_entity_poly.pdbx_seq_one_letter_code
_entity_poly.pdbx_strand_id
1 'polypeptide(L)'
;MVSLGDVFGLGNMMYSYLSAHECAAVRAACRDSHDYLHTKALVEYLITLMQLSRPEMCSAAGAPCANEGGDSYQLQAAEAGLRSFVYGIKVWHKAWPGAMVAVVERFRADSMHMQQAIAKNARRTLTILAGYCFKNASKSVRHLLVPDTLHWLQNGEEDLRVQVCEALSKCGRHLLGRFNNACVEALLEACGSNHSVPCRIQALKALKVFAAADLGFYHVLRPQLTELYDSCAREVAPVISRMIGELDWLKIERATAHSMAQSFFSNCEKILAADPLKACSHIELERV
;
A
#
# COMPACT_ATOMS: atom_id res chain seq x y z
N MET A 1 0.06 21.46 -4.03
CA MET A 1 -0.62 21.59 -5.33
C MET A 1 -0.07 20.54 -6.28
N VAL A 2 -0.94 19.72 -6.89
CA VAL A 2 -0.55 18.88 -8.04
C VAL A 2 -0.57 19.79 -9.26
N SER A 3 0.49 19.80 -10.07
CA SER A 3 0.52 20.63 -11.28
C SER A 3 -0.38 20.01 -12.33
N LEU A 4 -1.11 20.83 -13.10
CA LEU A 4 -1.79 20.36 -14.32
C LEU A 4 -0.80 19.64 -15.25
N GLY A 5 0.48 20.02 -15.23
CA GLY A 5 1.56 19.32 -15.93
C GLY A 5 1.76 17.86 -15.50
N ASP A 6 1.43 17.50 -14.27
CA ASP A 6 1.48 16.10 -13.79
C ASP A 6 0.32 15.28 -14.39
N VAL A 7 -0.84 15.89 -14.61
CA VAL A 7 -2.00 15.26 -15.26
C VAL A 7 -1.77 15.12 -16.77
N PHE A 8 -1.26 16.18 -17.42
CA PHE A 8 -0.93 16.17 -18.86
C PHE A 8 0.32 15.33 -19.18
N GLY A 9 1.18 15.08 -18.18
CA GLY A 9 2.34 14.20 -18.27
C GLY A 9 1.96 12.75 -18.61
N LEU A 10 0.75 12.29 -18.24
CA LEU A 10 0.23 10.99 -18.66
C LEU A 10 0.15 10.87 -20.18
N GLY A 11 -0.45 11.87 -20.84
CA GLY A 11 -0.58 11.88 -22.30
C GLY A 11 0.78 11.82 -22.98
N ASN A 12 1.76 12.56 -22.44
CA ASN A 12 3.13 12.55 -22.95
C ASN A 12 3.86 11.21 -22.74
N MET A 13 3.65 10.56 -21.60
CA MET A 13 4.23 9.25 -21.29
C MET A 13 3.62 8.12 -22.14
N MET A 14 2.37 8.28 -22.56
CA MET A 14 1.65 7.32 -23.40
C MET A 14 2.01 7.42 -24.89
N TYR A 15 2.45 8.58 -25.40
CA TYR A 15 2.71 8.77 -26.84
C TYR A 15 3.76 7.85 -27.44
N SER A 16 4.75 7.44 -26.65
CA SER A 16 5.82 6.55 -27.15
C SER A 16 5.38 5.10 -27.32
N TYR A 17 4.16 4.74 -26.88
CA TYR A 17 3.73 3.35 -26.78
C TYR A 17 2.31 3.07 -27.30
N LEU A 18 1.61 4.11 -27.74
CA LEU A 18 0.27 4.01 -28.33
C LEU A 18 0.36 4.20 -29.85
N SER A 19 -0.47 3.49 -30.60
CA SER A 19 -0.67 3.78 -32.02
C SER A 19 -1.20 5.20 -32.22
N ALA A 20 -1.05 5.76 -33.42
CA ALA A 20 -1.52 7.12 -33.73
C ALA A 20 -3.02 7.33 -33.45
N HIS A 21 -3.84 6.29 -33.61
CA HIS A 21 -5.28 6.32 -33.31
C HIS A 21 -5.54 6.34 -31.79
N GLU A 22 -4.82 5.53 -31.03
CA GLU A 22 -4.92 5.46 -29.57
C GLU A 22 -4.44 6.77 -28.92
N CYS A 23 -3.37 7.36 -29.46
CA CYS A 23 -2.88 8.68 -29.09
C CYS A 23 -3.94 9.77 -29.30
N ALA A 24 -4.73 9.70 -30.37
CA ALA A 24 -5.77 10.69 -30.66
C ALA A 24 -6.94 10.62 -29.66
N ALA A 25 -7.34 9.40 -29.28
CA ALA A 25 -8.38 9.19 -28.27
C ALA A 25 -7.93 9.67 -26.87
N VAL A 26 -6.68 9.37 -26.47
CA VAL A 26 -6.10 9.88 -25.21
C VAL A 26 -5.95 11.39 -25.25
N ARG A 27 -5.48 11.96 -26.37
CA ARG A 27 -5.40 13.42 -26.57
C ARG A 27 -6.76 14.09 -26.40
N ALA A 28 -7.80 13.53 -27.00
CA ALA A 28 -9.15 14.05 -26.91
C ALA A 28 -9.68 13.99 -25.47
N ALA A 29 -9.51 12.85 -24.78
CA ALA A 29 -9.95 12.69 -23.39
C ALA A 29 -9.17 13.59 -22.40
N CYS A 30 -7.88 13.87 -22.65
CA CYS A 30 -7.06 14.70 -21.79
C CYS A 30 -7.24 16.21 -22.02
N ARG A 31 -7.60 16.66 -23.25
CA ARG A 31 -7.76 18.08 -23.59
C ARG A 31 -8.87 18.77 -22.80
N ASP A 32 -9.95 18.07 -22.50
CA ASP A 32 -11.15 18.62 -21.88
C ASP A 32 -11.28 18.27 -20.38
N SER A 33 -10.14 18.05 -19.71
CA SER A 33 -10.02 17.52 -18.34
C SER A 33 -10.61 18.38 -17.20
N HIS A 34 -11.39 19.40 -17.53
CA HIS A 34 -12.18 20.17 -16.57
C HIS A 34 -13.54 19.52 -16.23
N ASP A 35 -14.07 18.61 -17.07
CA ASP A 35 -15.36 17.95 -16.82
C ASP A 35 -15.22 16.49 -16.36
N TYR A 36 -16.02 16.15 -15.33
CA TYR A 36 -16.11 14.82 -14.70
C TYR A 36 -16.35 13.67 -15.70
N LEU A 37 -17.03 13.94 -16.82
CA LEU A 37 -17.36 12.97 -17.87
C LEU A 37 -16.11 12.46 -18.61
N HIS A 38 -15.13 13.33 -18.88
CA HIS A 38 -13.90 12.97 -19.61
C HIS A 38 -12.94 12.14 -18.76
N THR A 39 -12.95 12.34 -17.43
CA THR A 39 -12.13 11.55 -16.50
C THR A 39 -12.58 10.09 -16.43
N LYS A 40 -13.89 9.83 -16.42
CA LYS A 40 -14.43 8.47 -16.44
C LYS A 40 -14.04 7.75 -17.74
N ALA A 41 -14.21 8.41 -18.88
CA ALA A 41 -13.83 7.87 -20.18
C ALA A 41 -12.31 7.57 -20.27
N LEU A 42 -11.46 8.44 -19.74
CA LEU A 42 -10.01 8.21 -19.69
C LEU A 42 -9.65 6.99 -18.82
N VAL A 43 -10.26 6.88 -17.64
CA VAL A 43 -10.07 5.72 -16.75
C VAL A 43 -10.52 4.43 -17.44
N GLU A 44 -11.70 4.42 -18.05
CA GLU A 44 -12.24 3.26 -18.78
C GLU A 44 -11.34 2.85 -19.96
N TYR A 45 -10.83 3.84 -20.69
CA TYR A 45 -9.90 3.63 -21.78
C TYR A 45 -8.58 3.02 -21.30
N LEU A 46 -8.00 3.54 -20.21
CA LEU A 46 -6.77 2.98 -19.61
C LEU A 46 -6.98 1.53 -19.14
N ILE A 47 -8.13 1.23 -18.52
CA ILE A 47 -8.47 -0.13 -18.09
C ILE A 47 -8.62 -1.06 -19.31
N THR A 48 -9.15 -0.56 -20.42
CA THR A 48 -9.27 -1.34 -21.66
C THR A 48 -7.89 -1.63 -22.27
N LEU A 49 -6.98 -0.65 -22.25
CA LEU A 49 -5.60 -0.85 -22.69
C LEU A 49 -4.83 -1.85 -21.82
N MET A 50 -5.21 -2.00 -20.55
CA MET A 50 -4.66 -3.02 -19.67
C MET A 50 -5.09 -4.46 -20.02
N GLN A 51 -5.93 -4.69 -21.04
CA GLN A 51 -6.21 -6.03 -21.61
C GLN A 51 -6.20 -7.18 -20.57
N LEU A 52 -7.06 -7.11 -19.54
CA LEU A 52 -7.00 -7.99 -18.36
C LEU A 52 -7.12 -9.49 -18.66
N SER A 53 -7.53 -9.87 -19.86
CA SER A 53 -7.53 -11.27 -20.32
C SER A 53 -6.12 -11.84 -20.53
N ARG A 54 -5.08 -11.00 -20.59
CA ARG A 54 -3.71 -11.41 -20.91
C ARG A 54 -2.88 -11.76 -19.67
N PRO A 55 -2.17 -12.90 -19.66
CA PRO A 55 -1.37 -13.31 -18.51
C PRO A 55 -0.15 -12.41 -18.25
N GLU A 56 0.40 -11.75 -19.28
CA GLU A 56 1.63 -10.93 -19.20
C GLU A 56 1.41 -9.57 -18.54
N MET A 57 0.15 -9.18 -18.31
CA MET A 57 -0.24 -7.91 -17.73
C MET A 57 0.31 -7.66 -16.33
N CYS A 58 0.47 -8.69 -15.52
CA CYS A 58 0.95 -8.51 -14.14
C CYS A 58 2.48 -8.59 -14.01
N SER A 59 3.17 -9.24 -14.95
CA SER A 59 4.63 -9.26 -14.96
C SER A 59 5.17 -7.83 -15.19
N ALA A 60 4.58 -7.07 -16.11
CA ALA A 60 4.94 -5.65 -16.33
C ALA A 60 4.78 -4.71 -15.10
N ALA A 61 4.03 -5.09 -14.06
CA ALA A 61 3.82 -4.28 -12.85
C ALA A 61 4.87 -4.51 -11.74
N GLY A 62 5.78 -5.48 -11.87
CA GLY A 62 6.74 -5.77 -10.80
C GLY A 62 7.73 -6.91 -11.00
N ALA A 63 7.75 -7.59 -12.15
CA ALA A 63 8.74 -8.63 -12.46
C ALA A 63 9.21 -8.49 -13.92
N PRO A 64 10.51 -8.64 -14.25
CA PRO A 64 10.93 -8.68 -15.64
C PRO A 64 10.19 -9.82 -16.35
N CYS A 65 9.39 -9.51 -17.37
CA CYS A 65 8.81 -10.53 -18.23
C CYS A 65 9.96 -11.38 -18.78
N ALA A 66 9.97 -12.68 -18.49
CA ALA A 66 10.65 -13.63 -19.34
C ALA A 66 9.88 -13.62 -20.68
N ASN A 67 10.60 -13.31 -21.75
CA ASN A 67 10.06 -13.18 -23.11
C ASN A 67 9.37 -14.48 -23.54
N GLU A 68 8.05 -14.55 -23.46
CA GLU A 68 7.26 -15.58 -24.14
C GLU A 68 6.41 -14.91 -25.24
N GLY A 69 6.89 -14.99 -26.47
CA GLY A 69 6.12 -15.23 -27.70
C GLY A 69 4.95 -14.34 -28.12
N GLY A 70 4.63 -13.22 -27.46
CA GLY A 70 3.55 -12.33 -27.87
C GLY A 70 3.92 -11.35 -28.99
N ASP A 71 2.97 -11.02 -29.88
CA ASP A 71 3.11 -9.96 -30.88
C ASP A 71 3.59 -8.65 -30.22
N SER A 72 4.80 -8.21 -30.58
CA SER A 72 5.58 -7.24 -29.77
C SER A 72 4.88 -5.90 -29.56
N TYR A 73 4.02 -5.47 -30.50
CA TYR A 73 3.28 -4.22 -30.42
C TYR A 73 2.16 -4.24 -29.38
N GLN A 74 1.43 -5.34 -29.26
CA GLN A 74 0.31 -5.43 -28.32
C GLN A 74 0.81 -5.62 -26.88
N LEU A 75 1.96 -6.27 -26.70
CA LEU A 75 2.64 -6.38 -25.41
C LEU A 75 3.13 -5.02 -24.90
N GLN A 76 3.64 -4.17 -25.81
CA GLN A 76 4.06 -2.80 -25.49
C GLN A 76 2.87 -1.90 -25.10
N ALA A 77 1.73 -2.02 -25.79
CA ALA A 77 0.53 -1.26 -25.46
C ALA A 77 -0.04 -1.65 -24.08
N ALA A 78 -0.05 -2.94 -23.76
CA ALA A 78 -0.43 -3.48 -22.45
C ALA A 78 0.47 -2.98 -21.32
N GLU A 79 1.80 -3.04 -21.50
CA GLU A 79 2.77 -2.52 -20.54
C GLU A 79 2.63 -1.00 -20.34
N ALA A 80 2.44 -0.25 -21.42
CA ALA A 80 2.25 1.19 -21.36
C ALA A 80 0.93 1.59 -20.70
N GLY A 81 -0.16 0.86 -20.98
CA GLY A 81 -1.44 1.02 -20.31
C GLY A 81 -1.31 0.84 -18.80
N LEU A 82 -0.61 -0.20 -18.35
CA LEU A 82 -0.35 -0.46 -16.94
C LEU A 82 0.54 0.62 -16.29
N ARG A 83 1.66 1.01 -16.92
CA ARG A 83 2.54 2.06 -16.41
C ARG A 83 1.80 3.39 -16.28
N SER A 84 0.99 3.73 -17.29
CA SER A 84 0.18 4.95 -17.31
C SER A 84 -0.92 4.91 -16.27
N PHE A 85 -1.56 3.74 -16.08
CA PHE A 85 -2.51 3.53 -15.00
C PHE A 85 -1.87 3.68 -13.62
N VAL A 86 -0.69 3.08 -13.38
CA VAL A 86 0.06 3.22 -12.12
C VAL A 86 0.50 4.67 -11.89
N TYR A 87 0.91 5.39 -12.93
CA TYR A 87 1.22 6.81 -12.82
C TYR A 87 -0.06 7.63 -12.53
N GLY A 88 -1.15 7.33 -13.21
CA GLY A 88 -2.48 7.91 -13.00
C GLY A 88 -2.92 7.78 -11.55
N ILE A 89 -2.75 6.62 -10.93
CA ILE A 89 -3.03 6.39 -9.51
C ILE A 89 -2.33 7.43 -8.63
N LYS A 90 -1.04 7.72 -8.86
CA LYS A 90 -0.24 8.70 -8.08
C LYS A 90 -0.85 10.09 -8.08
N VAL A 91 -1.52 10.44 -9.17
CA VAL A 91 -2.14 11.74 -9.40
C VAL A 91 -3.58 11.73 -8.88
N TRP A 92 -4.37 10.73 -9.25
CA TRP A 92 -5.80 10.63 -8.95
C TRP A 92 -6.07 10.54 -7.45
N HIS A 93 -5.28 9.80 -6.67
CA HIS A 93 -5.55 9.68 -5.25
C HIS A 93 -5.40 11.01 -4.48
N LYS A 94 -4.68 11.99 -5.04
CA LYS A 94 -4.48 13.33 -4.46
C LYS A 94 -5.44 14.35 -5.05
N ALA A 95 -5.50 14.39 -6.38
CA ALA A 95 -6.26 15.40 -7.10
C ALA A 95 -7.74 15.02 -7.18
N TRP A 96 -8.06 13.73 -7.43
CA TRP A 96 -9.41 13.27 -7.77
C TRP A 96 -9.79 11.94 -7.06
N PRO A 97 -10.02 11.96 -5.73
CA PRO A 97 -10.39 10.76 -4.98
C PRO A 97 -11.65 10.04 -5.52
N GLY A 98 -12.58 10.76 -6.16
CA GLY A 98 -13.76 10.16 -6.79
C GLY A 98 -13.44 9.24 -7.97
N ALA A 99 -12.38 9.53 -8.73
CA ALA A 99 -11.92 8.65 -9.81
C ALA A 99 -11.41 7.31 -9.25
N MET A 100 -10.81 7.33 -8.05
CA MET A 100 -10.38 6.10 -7.37
C MET A 100 -11.56 5.19 -7.03
N VAL A 101 -12.72 5.76 -6.68
CA VAL A 101 -13.93 4.97 -6.42
C VAL A 101 -14.36 4.22 -7.67
N ALA A 102 -14.49 4.92 -8.80
CA ALA A 102 -14.87 4.31 -10.08
C ALA A 102 -13.87 3.24 -10.54
N VAL A 103 -12.56 3.51 -10.40
CA VAL A 103 -11.50 2.53 -10.68
C VAL A 103 -11.70 1.27 -9.84
N VAL A 104 -11.84 1.43 -8.52
CA VAL A 104 -11.94 0.29 -7.61
C VAL A 104 -13.21 -0.50 -7.86
N GLU A 105 -14.36 0.15 -8.05
CA GLU A 105 -15.62 -0.51 -8.37
C GLU A 105 -15.54 -1.28 -9.69
N ARG A 106 -14.88 -0.72 -10.70
CA ARG A 106 -14.70 -1.41 -11.98
C ARG A 106 -13.87 -2.68 -11.81
N PHE A 107 -12.71 -2.60 -11.17
CA PHE A 107 -11.88 -3.79 -10.95
C PHE A 107 -12.53 -4.79 -9.98
N ARG A 108 -13.38 -4.36 -9.05
CA ARG A 108 -14.18 -5.27 -8.23
C ARG A 108 -15.15 -6.07 -9.10
N ALA A 109 -15.85 -5.42 -10.01
CA ALA A 109 -16.72 -6.12 -10.96
C ALA A 109 -15.90 -7.12 -11.81
N ASP A 110 -14.75 -6.69 -12.32
CA ASP A 110 -13.87 -7.55 -13.12
C ASP A 110 -13.24 -8.69 -12.28
N SER A 111 -13.10 -8.52 -10.96
CA SER A 111 -12.62 -9.58 -10.05
C SER A 111 -13.58 -10.76 -9.90
N MET A 112 -14.85 -10.57 -10.28
CA MET A 112 -15.91 -11.58 -10.29
C MET A 112 -16.20 -12.10 -11.71
N HIS A 113 -15.34 -11.78 -12.67
CA HIS A 113 -15.55 -12.13 -14.07
C HIS A 113 -15.50 -13.66 -14.30
N MET A 114 -16.34 -14.18 -15.20
CA MET A 114 -16.44 -15.62 -15.50
C MET A 114 -15.12 -16.20 -16.03
N GLN A 115 -14.37 -15.42 -16.81
CA GLN A 115 -13.02 -15.80 -17.23
C GLN A 115 -12.03 -15.59 -16.07
N GLN A 116 -11.46 -16.69 -15.57
CA GLN A 116 -10.55 -16.68 -14.42
C GLN A 116 -9.32 -15.79 -14.61
N ALA A 117 -8.78 -15.69 -15.84
CA ALA A 117 -7.65 -14.82 -16.14
C ALA A 117 -7.96 -13.34 -15.85
N ILE A 118 -9.13 -12.86 -16.30
CA ILE A 118 -9.61 -11.49 -16.03
C ILE A 118 -9.79 -11.28 -14.53
N ALA A 119 -10.49 -12.20 -13.88
CA ALA A 119 -10.73 -12.14 -12.43
C ALA A 119 -9.42 -12.11 -11.62
N LYS A 120 -8.43 -12.92 -12.00
CA LYS A 120 -7.14 -12.99 -11.35
C LYS A 120 -6.33 -11.71 -11.56
N ASN A 121 -6.25 -11.21 -12.79
CA ASN A 121 -5.53 -9.99 -13.10
C ASN A 121 -6.16 -8.76 -12.43
N ALA A 122 -7.50 -8.66 -12.39
CA ALA A 122 -8.19 -7.60 -11.68
C ALA A 122 -7.85 -7.55 -10.18
N ARG A 123 -7.86 -8.71 -9.49
CA ARG A 123 -7.47 -8.84 -8.08
C ARG A 123 -6.02 -8.43 -7.83
N ARG A 124 -5.10 -8.85 -8.71
CA ARG A 124 -3.69 -8.45 -8.65
C ARG A 124 -3.50 -6.95 -8.84
N THR A 125 -4.16 -6.36 -9.85
CA THR A 125 -4.12 -4.91 -10.09
C THR A 125 -4.65 -4.12 -8.89
N LEU A 126 -5.77 -4.54 -8.30
CA LEU A 126 -6.31 -3.92 -7.08
C LEU A 126 -5.35 -4.03 -5.89
N THR A 127 -4.62 -5.14 -5.77
CA THR A 127 -3.62 -5.33 -4.71
C THR A 127 -2.42 -4.40 -4.89
N ILE A 128 -1.93 -4.23 -6.12
CA ILE A 128 -0.87 -3.25 -6.45
C ILE A 128 -1.34 -1.82 -6.12
N LEU A 129 -2.57 -1.50 -6.51
CA LEU A 129 -3.22 -0.23 -6.22
C LEU A 129 -3.32 0.01 -4.70
N ALA A 130 -3.74 -0.99 -3.94
CA ALA A 130 -3.81 -0.97 -2.48
C ALA A 130 -2.44 -0.67 -1.86
N GLY A 131 -1.38 -1.38 -2.27
CA GLY A 131 -0.04 -1.15 -1.76
C GLY A 131 0.46 0.29 -1.99
N TYR A 132 0.16 0.87 -3.15
CA TYR A 132 0.50 2.27 -3.41
C TYR A 132 -0.32 3.24 -2.54
N CYS A 133 -1.63 3.02 -2.45
CA CYS A 133 -2.54 3.89 -1.71
C CYS A 133 -2.30 3.81 -0.20
N PHE A 134 -2.00 2.65 0.36
CA PHE A 134 -1.72 2.48 1.78
C PHE A 134 -0.51 3.29 2.26
N LYS A 135 0.46 3.53 1.36
CA LYS A 135 1.61 4.37 1.64
C LYS A 135 1.31 5.87 1.52
N ASN A 136 0.59 6.27 0.47
CA ASN A 136 0.59 7.67 0.00
C ASN A 136 -0.77 8.37 0.02
N ALA A 137 -1.88 7.62 0.10
CA ALA A 137 -3.21 8.17 -0.12
C ALA A 137 -3.91 8.66 1.16
N SER A 138 -4.96 9.45 0.96
CA SER A 138 -5.83 9.92 2.04
C SER A 138 -6.50 8.75 2.75
N LYS A 139 -6.97 8.99 3.98
CA LYS A 139 -7.67 7.99 4.79
C LYS A 139 -8.85 7.35 4.06
N SER A 140 -9.64 8.15 3.34
CA SER A 140 -10.83 7.66 2.61
C SER A 140 -10.47 6.67 1.51
N VAL A 141 -9.47 6.98 0.67
CA VAL A 141 -9.02 6.10 -0.42
C VAL A 141 -8.41 4.82 0.13
N ARG A 142 -7.65 4.90 1.23
CA ARG A 142 -7.11 3.70 1.89
C ARG A 142 -8.23 2.80 2.39
N HIS A 143 -9.18 3.36 3.13
CA HIS A 143 -10.32 2.64 3.69
C HIS A 143 -11.20 1.99 2.61
N LEU A 144 -11.26 2.57 1.41
CA LEU A 144 -11.97 1.97 0.28
C LEU A 144 -11.38 0.59 -0.09
N LEU A 145 -10.07 0.41 -0.01
CA LEU A 145 -9.35 -0.78 -0.51
C LEU A 145 -9.17 -1.88 0.55
N VAL A 146 -9.30 -1.55 1.84
CA VAL A 146 -9.05 -2.50 2.93
C VAL A 146 -9.99 -3.72 2.92
N PRO A 147 -11.32 -3.58 2.70
CA PRO A 147 -12.23 -4.73 2.72
C PRO A 147 -11.84 -5.83 1.72
N ASP A 148 -11.50 -5.46 0.48
CA ASP A 148 -11.07 -6.42 -0.54
C ASP A 148 -9.74 -7.07 -0.16
N THR A 149 -8.82 -6.26 0.36
CA THR A 149 -7.50 -6.72 0.82
C THR A 149 -7.63 -7.76 1.93
N LEU A 150 -8.47 -7.51 2.94
CA LEU A 150 -8.73 -8.46 4.03
C LEU A 150 -9.40 -9.73 3.50
N HIS A 151 -10.41 -9.58 2.64
CA HIS A 151 -11.10 -10.71 2.05
C HIS A 151 -10.13 -11.63 1.29
N TRP A 152 -9.21 -11.08 0.50
CA TRP A 152 -8.23 -11.87 -0.23
C TRP A 152 -7.08 -12.41 0.61
N LEU A 153 -6.70 -11.73 1.71
CA LEU A 153 -5.73 -12.29 2.66
C LEU A 153 -6.26 -13.60 3.26
N GLN A 154 -7.54 -13.61 3.64
CA GLN A 154 -8.18 -14.77 4.27
C GLN A 154 -8.55 -15.84 3.24
N ASN A 155 -9.19 -15.44 2.14
CA ASN A 155 -9.86 -16.37 1.21
C ASN A 155 -9.18 -16.52 -0.15
N GLY A 156 -8.13 -15.73 -0.42
CA GLY A 156 -7.46 -15.72 -1.72
C GLY A 156 -6.57 -16.94 -1.95
N GLU A 157 -6.22 -17.16 -3.23
CA GLU A 157 -5.14 -18.08 -3.61
C GLU A 157 -3.81 -17.63 -3.01
N GLU A 158 -2.89 -18.57 -2.85
CA GLU A 158 -1.63 -18.34 -2.14
C GLU A 158 -0.77 -17.23 -2.75
N ASP A 159 -0.73 -17.14 -4.08
CA ASP A 159 -0.02 -16.07 -4.79
C ASP A 159 -0.65 -14.69 -4.56
N LEU A 160 -1.97 -14.62 -4.47
CA LEU A 160 -2.69 -13.39 -4.16
C LEU A 160 -2.46 -12.98 -2.70
N ARG A 161 -2.47 -13.93 -1.76
CA ARG A 161 -2.14 -13.66 -0.35
C ARG A 161 -0.75 -13.06 -0.19
N VAL A 162 0.25 -13.60 -0.88
CA VAL A 162 1.62 -13.05 -0.91
C VAL A 162 1.62 -11.59 -1.34
N GLN A 163 0.91 -11.26 -2.43
CA GLN A 163 0.81 -9.88 -2.92
C GLN A 163 0.07 -8.96 -1.95
N VAL A 164 -0.97 -9.46 -1.28
CA VAL A 164 -1.70 -8.72 -0.26
C VAL A 164 -0.80 -8.40 0.94
N CYS A 165 -0.05 -9.38 1.43
CA CYS A 165 0.95 -9.16 2.48
C CYS A 165 2.00 -8.13 2.03
N GLU A 166 2.47 -8.22 0.79
CA GLU A 166 3.40 -7.22 0.24
C GLU A 166 2.77 -5.82 0.19
N ALA A 167 1.51 -5.68 -0.21
CA ALA A 167 0.78 -4.42 -0.20
C ALA A 167 0.65 -3.84 1.22
N LEU A 168 0.30 -4.67 2.20
CA LEU A 168 0.21 -4.27 3.61
C LEU A 168 1.58 -3.87 4.19
N SER A 169 2.67 -4.48 3.74
CA SER A 169 4.04 -4.09 4.12
C SER A 169 4.45 -2.70 3.63
N LYS A 170 3.66 -2.08 2.73
CA LYS A 170 3.90 -0.73 2.22
C LYS A 170 3.13 0.33 3.01
N CYS A 171 2.35 -0.03 4.03
CA CYS A 171 1.57 0.93 4.83
C CYS A 171 2.45 2.06 5.39
N GLY A 172 1.94 3.29 5.29
CA GLY A 172 2.61 4.46 5.89
C GLY A 172 2.46 4.53 7.41
N ARG A 173 3.10 5.54 8.02
CA ARG A 173 3.08 5.77 9.49
C ARG A 173 1.67 5.94 10.05
N HIS A 174 0.78 6.55 9.27
CA HIS A 174 -0.64 6.65 9.61
C HIS A 174 -1.31 5.38 9.08
N LEU A 175 -1.36 4.30 9.85
CA LEU A 175 -1.94 3.01 9.43
C LEU A 175 -3.42 3.11 9.00
N LEU A 176 -4.06 1.98 8.73
CA LEU A 176 -5.41 1.83 8.15
C LEU A 176 -6.57 2.18 9.12
N GLY A 177 -6.29 2.89 10.21
CA GLY A 177 -7.28 3.38 11.16
C GLY A 177 -8.03 2.24 11.85
N ARG A 178 -9.37 2.24 11.73
CA ARG A 178 -10.23 1.23 12.39
C ARG A 178 -9.98 -0.21 11.94
N PHE A 179 -9.27 -0.40 10.82
CA PHE A 179 -9.00 -1.72 10.28
C PHE A 179 -7.69 -2.33 10.78
N ASN A 180 -6.90 -1.61 11.58
CA ASN A 180 -5.59 -2.10 12.01
C ASN A 180 -5.67 -3.45 12.74
N ASN A 181 -6.62 -3.61 13.67
CA ASN A 181 -6.77 -4.85 14.42
C ASN A 181 -7.11 -6.03 13.50
N ALA A 182 -8.10 -5.85 12.61
CA ALA A 182 -8.48 -6.88 11.64
C ALA A 182 -7.33 -7.26 10.69
N CYS A 183 -6.51 -6.27 10.26
CA CYS A 183 -5.32 -6.55 9.47
C CYS A 183 -4.27 -7.33 10.26
N VAL A 184 -4.02 -6.96 11.52
CA VAL A 184 -3.06 -7.66 12.39
C VAL A 184 -3.50 -9.10 12.64
N GLU A 185 -4.78 -9.33 12.95
CA GLU A 185 -5.35 -10.67 13.15
C GLU A 185 -5.21 -11.53 11.89
N ALA A 186 -5.63 -11.02 10.72
CA ALA A 186 -5.51 -11.76 9.47
C ALA A 186 -4.06 -12.02 9.04
N LEU A 187 -3.13 -11.10 9.36
CA LEU A 187 -1.71 -11.29 9.10
C LEU A 187 -1.07 -12.33 10.02
N LEU A 188 -1.49 -12.41 11.29
CA LEU A 188 -1.04 -13.45 12.22
C LEU A 188 -1.51 -14.83 11.78
N GLU A 189 -2.75 -14.94 11.30
CA GLU A 189 -3.26 -16.15 10.67
C GLU A 189 -2.41 -16.56 9.46
N ALA A 190 -2.08 -15.59 8.58
CA ALA A 190 -1.21 -15.81 7.42
C ALA A 190 0.24 -16.22 7.78
N CYS A 191 0.69 -16.01 9.03
CA CYS A 191 1.97 -16.51 9.53
C CYS A 191 1.93 -17.98 9.97
N GLY A 192 0.74 -18.58 10.07
CA GLY A 192 0.52 -19.97 10.47
C GLY A 192 1.13 -21.00 9.53
N SER A 193 1.22 -22.25 9.98
CA SER A 193 1.83 -23.38 9.24
C SER A 193 1.04 -23.80 8.00
N ASN A 194 -0.23 -23.41 7.87
CA ASN A 194 -1.08 -23.72 6.73
C ASN A 194 -0.75 -22.91 5.46
N HIS A 195 0.15 -21.93 5.57
CA HIS A 195 0.54 -21.06 4.47
C HIS A 195 1.95 -21.37 3.96
N SER A 196 2.20 -21.02 2.71
CA SER A 196 3.50 -21.14 2.07
C SER A 196 4.55 -20.27 2.77
N VAL A 197 5.81 -20.69 2.71
CA VAL A 197 6.94 -19.92 3.26
C VAL A 197 7.00 -18.47 2.74
N PRO A 198 6.80 -18.20 1.42
CA PRO A 198 6.73 -16.83 0.92
C PRO A 198 5.61 -15.99 1.55
N CYS A 199 4.41 -16.56 1.71
CA CYS A 199 3.28 -15.85 2.32
C CYS A 199 3.59 -15.49 3.76
N ARG A 200 4.08 -16.46 4.54
CA ARG A 200 4.45 -16.27 5.95
C ARG A 200 5.53 -15.21 6.13
N ILE A 201 6.56 -15.22 5.29
CA ILE A 201 7.63 -14.19 5.31
C ILE A 201 7.06 -12.80 5.00
N GLN A 202 6.21 -12.67 3.99
CA GLN A 202 5.61 -11.37 3.65
C GLN A 202 4.63 -10.91 4.73
N ALA A 203 3.88 -11.82 5.34
CA ALA A 203 3.00 -11.51 6.46
C ALA A 203 3.77 -10.98 7.66
N LEU A 204 4.90 -11.61 8.02
CA LEU A 204 5.80 -11.11 9.08
C LEU A 204 6.36 -9.71 8.77
N LYS A 205 6.76 -9.46 7.51
CA LYS A 205 7.19 -8.13 7.08
C LYS A 205 6.09 -7.09 7.22
N ALA A 206 4.85 -7.43 6.87
CA ALA A 206 3.70 -6.56 7.06
C ALA A 206 3.43 -6.31 8.56
N LEU A 207 3.37 -7.36 9.39
CA LEU A 207 3.20 -7.22 10.85
C LEU A 207 4.24 -6.30 11.48
N LYS A 208 5.49 -6.36 11.03
CA LYS A 208 6.55 -5.47 11.51
C LYS A 208 6.22 -4.00 11.28
N VAL A 209 5.62 -3.65 10.14
CA VAL A 209 5.19 -2.28 9.84
C VAL A 209 4.09 -1.83 10.78
N PHE A 210 3.11 -2.70 11.07
CA PHE A 210 2.03 -2.39 12.00
C PHE A 210 2.55 -2.20 13.43
N ALA A 211 3.44 -3.08 13.88
CA ALA A 211 4.01 -3.03 15.23
C ALA A 211 4.92 -1.81 15.45
N ALA A 212 5.69 -1.42 14.43
CA ALA A 212 6.53 -0.23 14.51
C ALA A 212 5.70 1.06 14.59
N ALA A 213 4.54 1.09 13.94
CA ALA A 213 3.65 2.24 13.95
C ALA A 213 2.85 2.35 15.26
N ASP A 214 2.42 1.23 15.86
CA ASP A 214 1.62 1.24 17.09
C ASP A 214 2.10 0.16 18.09
N LEU A 215 2.66 0.63 19.22
CA LEU A 215 3.10 -0.24 20.32
C LEU A 215 1.94 -0.93 21.04
N GLY A 216 0.70 -0.46 20.88
CA GLY A 216 -0.48 -1.14 21.42
C GLY A 216 -0.58 -2.59 20.95
N PHE A 217 -0.02 -2.90 19.77
CA PHE A 217 0.04 -4.27 19.24
C PHE A 217 1.07 -5.16 19.92
N TYR A 218 2.02 -4.63 20.70
CA TYR A 218 3.07 -5.44 21.32
C TYR A 218 2.50 -6.60 22.15
N HIS A 219 1.46 -6.32 22.95
CA HIS A 219 0.85 -7.31 23.84
C HIS A 219 0.12 -8.43 23.10
N VAL A 220 -0.34 -8.16 21.88
CA VAL A 220 -1.02 -9.15 21.02
C VAL A 220 0.00 -9.92 20.19
N LEU A 221 0.95 -9.21 19.58
CA LEU A 221 1.91 -9.80 18.65
C LEU A 221 2.93 -10.68 19.34
N ARG A 222 3.47 -10.26 20.48
CA ARG A 222 4.57 -10.99 21.11
C ARG A 222 4.20 -12.44 21.48
N PRO A 223 3.11 -12.70 22.24
CA PRO A 223 2.76 -14.08 22.61
C PRO A 223 2.51 -14.96 21.38
N GLN A 224 1.80 -14.44 20.38
CA GLN A 224 1.51 -15.19 19.15
C GLN A 224 2.76 -15.46 18.32
N LEU A 225 3.70 -14.51 18.24
CA LEU A 225 4.97 -14.73 17.57
C LEU A 225 5.83 -15.76 18.31
N THR A 226 5.81 -15.78 19.64
CA THR A 226 6.50 -16.82 20.43
C THR A 226 5.88 -18.20 20.16
N GLU A 227 4.57 -18.32 20.19
CA GLU A 227 3.87 -19.58 19.86
C GLU A 227 4.16 -20.04 18.42
N LEU A 228 4.18 -19.09 17.47
CA LEU A 228 4.57 -19.36 16.09
C LEU A 228 6.04 -19.79 16.00
N TYR A 229 6.94 -19.19 16.77
CA TYR A 229 8.36 -19.58 16.79
C TYR A 229 8.52 -21.04 17.24
N ASP A 230 7.82 -21.42 18.31
CA ASP A 230 7.88 -22.77 18.88
C ASP A 230 7.25 -23.84 17.98
N SER A 231 6.23 -23.46 17.18
CA SER A 231 5.49 -24.38 16.31
C SER A 231 5.92 -24.38 14.84
N CYS A 232 6.74 -23.42 14.40
CA CYS A 232 7.03 -23.26 12.97
C CYS A 232 8.15 -24.16 12.43
N ALA A 233 8.08 -24.40 11.11
CA ALA A 233 9.19 -24.94 10.34
C ALA A 233 10.46 -24.06 10.50
N ARG A 234 11.62 -24.73 10.55
CA ARG A 234 12.96 -24.12 10.77
C ARG A 234 13.28 -22.94 9.85
N GLU A 235 12.67 -22.87 8.69
CA GLU A 235 12.93 -21.85 7.66
C GLU A 235 12.44 -20.45 8.05
N VAL A 236 11.35 -20.36 8.82
CA VAL A 236 10.72 -19.08 9.20
C VAL A 236 11.11 -18.65 10.62
N ALA A 237 11.55 -19.59 11.46
CA ALA A 237 11.98 -19.35 12.84
C ALA A 237 12.99 -18.20 13.00
N PRO A 238 14.04 -18.06 12.15
CA PRO A 238 14.99 -16.95 12.27
C PRO A 238 14.36 -15.57 12.03
N VAL A 239 13.35 -15.49 11.16
CA VAL A 239 12.63 -14.25 10.85
C VAL A 239 11.74 -13.86 12.04
N ILE A 240 11.05 -14.84 12.63
CA ILE A 240 10.21 -14.63 13.82
C ILE A 240 11.07 -14.22 15.02
N SER A 241 12.17 -14.93 15.29
CA SER A 241 13.09 -14.61 16.37
C SER A 241 13.62 -13.18 16.26
N ARG A 242 14.05 -12.77 15.05
CA ARG A 242 14.49 -11.40 14.80
C ARG A 242 13.38 -10.39 15.08
N MET A 243 12.16 -10.68 14.62
CA MET A 243 11.01 -9.80 14.85
C MET A 243 10.69 -9.64 16.34
N ILE A 244 10.71 -10.74 17.11
CA ILE A 244 10.53 -10.70 18.57
C ILE A 244 11.57 -9.80 19.22
N GLY A 245 12.85 -9.94 18.86
CA GLY A 245 13.93 -9.11 19.39
C GLY A 245 13.78 -7.63 19.03
N GLU A 246 13.35 -7.31 17.81
CA GLU A 246 13.06 -5.94 17.39
C GLU A 246 11.88 -5.34 18.17
N LEU A 247 10.82 -6.11 18.43
CA LEU A 247 9.68 -5.66 19.23
C LEU A 247 10.08 -5.36 20.68
N ASP A 248 10.94 -6.19 21.28
CA ASP A 248 11.46 -5.95 22.62
C ASP A 248 12.30 -4.69 22.70
N TRP A 249 13.21 -4.54 21.75
CA TRP A 249 14.03 -3.34 21.66
C TRP A 249 13.17 -2.08 21.57
N LEU A 250 12.17 -2.06 20.67
CA LEU A 250 11.26 -0.92 20.51
C LEU A 250 10.48 -0.58 21.78
N LYS A 251 10.06 -1.61 22.54
CA LYS A 251 9.39 -1.42 23.83
C LYS A 251 10.33 -0.78 24.87
N ILE A 252 11.56 -1.26 24.98
CA ILE A 252 12.56 -0.74 25.91
C ILE A 252 12.96 0.70 25.55
N GLU A 253 13.19 0.96 24.26
CA GLU A 253 13.58 2.28 23.74
C GLU A 253 12.51 3.33 24.08
N ARG A 254 11.23 3.03 23.81
CA ARG A 254 10.12 3.95 24.11
C ARG A 254 9.88 4.11 25.61
N ALA A 255 10.04 3.06 26.42
CA ALA A 255 9.95 3.17 27.87
C ALA A 255 11.04 4.11 28.44
N THR A 256 12.26 3.99 27.91
CA THR A 256 13.39 4.86 28.28
C THR A 256 13.14 6.31 27.88
N ALA A 257 12.69 6.54 26.64
CA ALA A 257 12.35 7.88 26.14
C ALA A 257 11.23 8.53 26.97
N HIS A 258 10.21 7.76 27.37
CA HIS A 258 9.13 8.25 28.22
C HIS A 258 9.62 8.63 29.62
N SER A 259 10.46 7.79 30.24
CA SER A 259 11.07 8.08 31.54
C SER A 259 11.93 9.36 31.50
N MET A 260 12.75 9.52 30.45
CA MET A 260 13.53 10.75 30.23
C MET A 260 12.65 11.99 30.09
N ALA A 261 11.57 11.91 29.31
CA ALA A 261 10.63 13.01 29.13
C ALA A 261 9.94 13.39 30.46
N GLN A 262 9.47 12.40 31.23
CA GLN A 262 8.87 12.63 32.55
C GLN A 262 9.85 13.30 33.52
N SER A 263 11.10 12.85 33.55
CA SER A 263 12.14 13.47 34.38
C SER A 263 12.41 14.91 33.96
N PHE A 264 12.43 15.19 32.65
CA PHE A 264 12.61 16.54 32.12
C PHE A 264 11.45 17.46 32.54
N PHE A 265 10.20 17.05 32.31
CA PHE A 265 9.03 17.84 32.70
C PHE A 265 8.94 18.06 34.21
N SER A 266 9.22 17.04 35.02
CA SER A 266 9.23 17.19 36.48
C SER A 266 10.30 18.20 36.95
N ASN A 267 11.46 18.23 36.29
CA ASN A 267 12.49 19.23 36.57
C ASN A 267 12.06 20.63 36.13
N CYS A 268 11.43 20.78 34.96
CA CYS A 268 10.87 22.05 34.51
C CYS A 268 9.79 22.57 35.48
N GLU A 269 8.89 21.72 35.95
CA GLU A 269 7.86 22.08 36.94
C GLU A 269 8.47 22.55 38.25
N LYS A 270 9.53 21.87 38.74
CA LYS A 270 10.27 22.30 39.95
C LYS A 270 10.93 23.66 39.76
N ILE A 271 11.52 23.92 38.58
CA ILE A 271 12.14 25.22 38.26
C ILE A 271 11.07 26.31 38.20
N LEU A 272 9.95 26.05 37.52
CA LEU A 272 8.81 26.98 37.40
C LEU A 272 8.18 27.31 38.76
N ALA A 273 8.09 26.33 39.66
CA ALA A 273 7.55 26.53 41.00
C ALA A 273 8.52 27.27 41.94
N ALA A 274 9.84 27.16 41.70
CA ALA A 274 10.85 27.80 42.54
C ALA A 274 11.05 29.29 42.22
N ASP A 275 10.92 29.71 40.95
CA ASP A 275 11.08 31.12 40.56
C ASP A 275 10.37 31.43 39.21
N PRO A 276 9.11 31.93 39.24
CA PRO A 276 8.31 32.13 38.02
C PRO A 276 8.93 33.14 37.04
N LEU A 277 9.75 34.08 37.52
CA LEU A 277 10.32 35.15 36.72
C LEU A 277 11.56 34.71 35.91
N LYS A 278 12.22 33.61 36.28
CA LYS A 278 13.35 33.03 35.51
C LYS A 278 12.94 32.14 34.34
N ALA A 279 11.68 31.73 34.29
CA ALA A 279 11.20 30.81 33.25
C ALA A 279 11.06 31.46 31.86
N CYS A 280 10.76 32.77 31.80
CA CYS A 280 10.64 33.48 30.53
C CYS A 280 11.98 33.64 29.78
N SER A 281 13.13 33.68 30.48
CA SER A 281 14.44 33.84 29.82
C SER A 281 15.02 32.56 29.23
N HIS A 282 14.47 31.38 29.56
CA HIS A 282 14.98 30.09 29.04
C HIS A 282 14.23 29.55 27.82
N ILE A 283 13.00 30.01 27.56
CA ILE A 283 12.19 29.53 26.42
C ILE A 283 12.57 30.23 25.10
N GLU A 284 13.19 31.42 25.16
CA GLU A 284 13.62 32.16 23.96
C GLU A 284 14.92 31.65 23.31
N LEU A 285 15.66 30.72 23.93
CA LEU A 285 16.96 30.24 23.44
C LEU A 285 16.91 29.00 22.55
N GLU A 286 15.74 28.36 22.34
CA GLU A 286 15.61 27.14 21.51
C GLU A 286 14.77 27.34 20.24
N ARG A 287 14.67 28.58 19.75
CA ARG A 287 14.01 28.91 18.46
C ARG A 287 14.98 29.20 17.29
N VAL A 288 16.23 28.74 17.37
CA VAL A 288 17.19 28.76 16.23
C VAL A 288 17.48 27.35 15.76
#